data_AF-A0A7T7REI0-F1
#
_entry.id   AF-A0A7T7REI0-F1
#
_cell.length_a   1.000
_cell.length_b   1.000
_cell.length_c   1.000
_cell.angle_alpha   90.00
_cell.angle_beta   90.00
_cell.angle_gamma   90.00
#
_symmetry.space_group_name_H-M   'P 1'
#
loop_
_entity.id
_entity.type
_entity.pdbx_description
1 polymer ?
#
loop_
_entity_poly.entity_id
_entity_poly.type
_entity_poly.pdbx_seq_one_letter_code
_entity_poly.pdbx_strand_id
1 'polypeptide(L)'
;MGAHVVEDSRLNPSSPGYVLRDIAPGGLVRVVVPGGLVRLPPATRVIVCENPSVLEAATDELIPDCPALICTDGMPSNTALDLVAGLAAATDEITVRADIDDAGFVVVDQLLTAAPAATTWRYDVGTYLGHLGMTITGHQSVGMDTLRDLYEEHRVSIHEVALLTTLIDDLSHPRSW
;
A
#
# COMPACT_ATOMS: atom_id res chain seq x y z
N MET A 1 16.13 19.08 19.56
CA MET A 1 15.55 19.74 18.38
C MET A 1 14.88 18.63 17.57
N GLY A 2 13.75 18.06 17.99
CA GLY A 2 12.47 18.67 18.30
C GLY A 2 11.52 18.21 17.18
N ALA A 3 11.05 16.96 17.23
CA ALA A 3 10.10 16.44 16.25
C ALA A 3 8.81 17.24 16.37
N HIS A 4 8.43 17.94 15.30
CA HIS A 4 7.17 18.66 15.25
C HIS A 4 6.08 17.70 14.78
N VAL A 5 5.21 17.30 15.70
CA VAL A 5 3.95 16.63 15.37
C VAL A 5 3.01 17.70 14.83
N VAL A 6 2.65 17.60 13.55
CA VAL A 6 1.54 18.38 13.00
C VAL A 6 0.27 17.59 13.31
N GLU A 7 -0.37 17.88 14.43
CA GLU A 7 -1.72 17.38 14.70
C GLU A 7 -2.67 18.17 13.79
N ASP A 8 -3.15 17.57 12.68
CA ASP A 8 -4.27 18.17 11.95
C ASP A 8 -5.53 18.04 12.81
N SER A 9 -5.89 19.16 13.42
CA SER A 9 -7.05 19.37 14.30
C SER A 9 -8.44 19.09 13.68
N ARG A 10 -8.52 18.56 12.46
CA ARG A 10 -9.79 18.18 11.82
C ARG A 10 -10.34 16.82 12.28
N LEU A 11 -9.57 16.03 13.02
CA LEU A 11 -10.02 14.71 13.51
C LEU A 11 -10.53 14.82 14.95
N ASN A 12 -11.85 14.66 15.11
CA ASN A 12 -12.53 14.65 16.41
C ASN A 12 -12.01 13.46 17.27
N PRO A 13 -11.44 13.72 18.47
CA PRO A 13 -10.84 12.69 19.33
C PRO A 13 -11.82 11.69 19.96
N SER A 14 -13.12 11.81 19.66
CA SER A 14 -14.21 11.01 20.25
C SER A 14 -14.77 9.92 19.32
N SER A 15 -14.33 9.88 18.05
CA SER A 15 -14.68 8.85 17.06
C SER A 15 -13.57 7.78 17.04
N PRO A 16 -13.80 6.53 16.56
CA PRO A 16 -12.73 5.54 16.39
C PRO A 16 -11.63 6.17 15.51
N GLY A 17 -10.59 6.67 16.17
CA GLY A 17 -9.84 7.81 15.66
C GLY A 17 -8.72 7.36 14.74
N TYR A 18 -8.78 7.77 13.48
CA TYR A 18 -7.66 7.68 12.58
C TYR A 18 -6.59 8.69 12.98
N VAL A 19 -5.32 8.31 12.92
CA VAL A 19 -4.21 9.23 13.13
C VAL A 19 -3.34 9.22 11.90
N LEU A 20 -3.38 10.31 11.11
CA LEU A 20 -2.37 10.57 10.10
C LEU A 20 -1.08 10.96 10.82
N ARG A 21 -0.03 10.15 10.70
CA ARG A 21 1.29 10.50 11.24
C ARG A 21 2.29 10.57 10.12
N ASP A 22 3.00 11.69 10.06
CA ASP A 22 4.26 11.83 9.35
C ASP A 22 5.39 11.41 10.29
N ILE A 23 6.15 10.38 9.94
CA ILE A 23 7.33 9.97 10.72
C ILE A 23 8.59 10.46 9.99
N ALA A 24 9.31 11.46 10.52
CA ALA A 24 10.62 11.88 9.98
C ALA A 24 11.61 12.25 11.12
N PRO A 25 12.91 11.89 11.01
CA PRO A 25 13.78 12.31 9.90
C PRO A 25 14.43 11.17 9.08
N GLY A 26 14.26 11.20 7.75
CA GLY A 26 14.88 10.26 6.79
C GLY A 26 13.99 9.80 5.64
N GLY A 27 12.69 10.10 5.68
CA GLY A 27 11.68 9.85 4.64
C GLY A 27 10.30 10.23 5.16
N LEU A 28 9.32 10.41 4.28
CA LEU A 28 7.93 10.66 4.65
C LEU A 28 7.20 9.31 4.69
N VAL A 29 6.64 8.95 5.85
CA VAL A 29 5.71 7.80 5.95
C VAL A 29 4.43 8.35 6.50
N ARG A 30 3.35 8.22 5.73
CA ARG A 30 2.01 8.60 6.13
C ARG A 30 1.23 7.35 6.50
N VAL A 31 0.74 7.29 7.73
CA VAL A 31 0.00 6.12 8.24
C VAL A 31 -1.40 6.53 8.61
N VAL A 32 -2.39 5.73 8.25
CA VAL A 32 -3.76 5.80 8.75
C VAL A 32 -3.99 4.54 9.58
N VAL A 33 -4.25 4.69 10.88
CA VAL A 33 -4.55 3.58 11.81
C VAL A 33 -5.92 3.76 12.46
N PRO A 34 -6.85 2.78 12.37
CA PRO A 34 -8.11 2.86 13.09
C PRO A 34 -7.89 2.78 14.61
N GLY A 35 -8.20 3.85 15.34
CA GLY A 35 -8.04 3.94 16.79
C GLY A 35 -6.61 4.27 17.23
N GLY A 36 -6.40 5.45 17.82
CA GLY A 36 -5.08 6.00 18.14
C GLY A 36 -4.15 5.15 19.04
N LEU A 37 -2.85 5.43 18.85
CA LEU A 37 -1.63 4.75 19.36
C LEU A 37 -1.39 3.36 18.77
N VAL A 38 -0.16 3.12 18.29
CA VAL A 38 0.28 1.92 17.52
C VAL A 38 0.19 0.65 18.35
N ARG A 39 -1.03 0.14 18.52
CA ARG A 39 -1.32 -1.23 18.90
C ARG A 39 -2.47 -1.67 18.02
N LEU A 40 -2.12 -2.08 16.80
CA LEU A 40 -3.08 -2.70 15.92
C LEU A 40 -3.70 -3.91 16.65
N PRO A 41 -5.04 -4.07 16.62
CA PRO A 41 -5.65 -5.33 17.00
C PRO A 41 -4.96 -6.49 16.28
N PRO A 42 -4.82 -7.67 16.92
CA PRO A 42 -4.36 -8.87 16.22
C PRO A 42 -5.19 -9.11 14.95
N ALA A 43 -4.53 -9.55 13.87
CA ALA A 43 -5.15 -9.75 12.55
C ALA A 43 -5.73 -8.46 11.92
N THR A 44 -5.17 -7.29 12.25
CA THR A 44 -5.47 -6.09 11.45
C THR A 44 -4.78 -6.22 10.10
N ARG A 45 -5.56 -6.09 9.03
CA ARG A 45 -5.03 -5.95 7.67
C ARG A 45 -4.36 -4.59 7.51
N VAL A 46 -3.12 -4.59 7.03
CA VAL A 46 -2.32 -3.39 6.75
C VAL A 46 -2.03 -3.33 5.27
N ILE A 47 -2.42 -2.23 4.63
CA ILE A 47 -2.16 -1.97 3.22
C ILE A 47 -0.99 -1.01 3.11
N VAL A 48 -0.03 -1.32 2.25
CA VAL A 48 1.10 -0.45 1.93
C VAL A 48 1.02 -0.07 0.46
N CYS A 49 1.00 1.22 0.16
CA CYS A 49 1.02 1.76 -1.19
C CYS A 49 2.19 2.72 -1.39
N GLU A 50 2.58 2.94 -2.64
CA GLU A 50 3.66 3.85 -2.99
C GLU A 50 3.15 5.30 -3.08
N ASN A 51 1.98 5.47 -3.70
CA ASN A 51 1.50 6.75 -4.18
C ASN A 51 0.61 7.46 -3.13
N PRO A 52 0.91 8.72 -2.77
CA PRO A 52 0.12 9.47 -1.80
C PRO A 52 -1.34 9.68 -2.23
N SER A 53 -1.64 9.67 -3.53
CA SER A 53 -3.01 9.84 -4.03
C SER A 53 -3.93 8.69 -3.59
N VAL A 54 -3.40 7.48 -3.42
CA VAL A 54 -4.18 6.33 -2.93
C VAL A 54 -4.57 6.55 -1.47
N LEU A 55 -3.62 7.01 -0.66
CA LEU A 55 -3.87 7.36 0.74
C LEU A 55 -4.88 8.49 0.86
N GLU A 56 -4.68 9.58 0.12
CA GLU A 56 -5.53 10.76 0.16
C GLU A 56 -6.98 10.41 -0.21
N ALA A 57 -7.17 9.70 -1.33
CA ALA A 57 -8.50 9.25 -1.76
C ALA A 57 -9.15 8.29 -0.74
N ALA A 58 -8.39 7.34 -0.17
CA ALA A 58 -8.92 6.43 0.85
C ALA A 58 -9.34 7.19 2.12
N THR A 59 -8.57 8.18 2.56
CA THR A 59 -8.94 9.00 3.71
C THR A 59 -10.15 9.89 3.47
N ASP A 60 -10.28 10.44 2.26
CA ASP A 60 -11.39 11.32 1.89
C ASP A 60 -12.70 10.55 1.72
N GLU A 61 -12.65 9.34 1.17
CA GLU A 61 -13.85 8.58 0.79
C GLU A 61 -14.29 7.56 1.85
N LEU A 62 -13.34 6.94 2.57
CA LEU A 62 -13.61 5.74 3.35
C LEU A 62 -13.62 5.98 4.85
N ILE A 63 -13.23 7.15 5.37
CA ILE A 63 -13.33 7.41 6.81
C ILE A 63 -14.83 7.46 7.22
N PRO A 64 -15.25 6.74 8.29
CA PRO A 64 -14.44 6.11 9.34
C PRO A 64 -14.19 4.60 9.18
N ASP A 65 -14.41 4.03 8.01
CA ASP A 65 -14.25 2.60 7.71
C ASP A 65 -12.94 2.27 6.95
N CYS A 66 -12.08 3.27 6.73
CA CYS A 66 -10.80 3.12 6.04
C CYS A 66 -9.92 2.04 6.70
N PRO A 67 -9.34 1.09 5.95
CA PRO A 67 -8.40 0.13 6.53
C PRO A 67 -7.11 0.82 7.02
N ALA A 68 -6.29 0.08 7.77
CA ALA A 68 -4.97 0.57 8.12
C ALA A 68 -4.11 0.70 6.85
N LEU A 69 -3.64 1.91 6.54
CA LEU A 69 -2.92 2.22 5.31
C LEU A 69 -1.56 2.87 5.63
N ILE A 70 -0.52 2.51 4.88
CA ILE A 70 0.81 3.11 4.94
C ILE A 70 1.17 3.55 3.53
N CYS A 71 1.54 4.81 3.37
CA CYS A 71 2.09 5.33 2.12
C CYS A 71 3.60 5.54 2.27
N THR A 72 4.38 5.01 1.32
CA THR A 72 5.84 5.20 1.29
C THR A 72 6.26 6.47 0.55
N ASP A 73 5.37 7.07 -0.25
CA ASP A 73 5.62 8.27 -1.06
C ASP A 73 6.84 8.07 -1.98
N GLY A 74 6.76 7.06 -2.83
CA GLY A 74 7.86 6.57 -3.66
C GLY A 74 8.69 5.49 -2.98
N MET A 75 10.02 5.54 -3.19
CA MET A 75 10.96 4.57 -2.62
C MET A 75 10.87 4.49 -1.09
N PRO A 76 10.67 3.29 -0.50
CA PRO A 76 10.62 3.12 0.93
C PRO A 76 11.88 3.64 1.63
N SER A 77 11.69 4.53 2.60
CA SER A 77 12.77 4.89 3.52
C SER A 77 13.06 3.75 4.50
N ASN A 78 14.24 3.75 5.14
CA ASN A 78 14.55 2.79 6.21
C ASN A 78 13.49 2.80 7.32
N THR A 79 12.98 3.98 7.68
CA THR A 79 11.89 4.11 8.66
C THR A 79 10.61 3.40 8.20
N ALA A 80 10.27 3.49 6.92
CA ALA A 80 9.12 2.79 6.35
C ALA A 80 9.32 1.27 6.43
N LEU A 81 10.50 0.80 6.03
CA LEU A 81 10.85 -0.63 6.06
C LEU A 81 10.87 -1.18 7.49
N ASP A 82 11.44 -0.44 8.44
CA ASP A 82 11.46 -0.82 9.87
C ASP A 82 10.03 -0.91 10.45
N LEU A 83 9.14 0.02 10.07
CA LEU A 83 7.73 -0.03 10.45
C LEU A 83 7.04 -1.27 9.89
N VAL A 84 7.20 -1.53 8.58
CA VAL A 84 6.61 -2.70 7.91
C VAL A 84 7.13 -4.01 8.53
N ALA A 85 8.44 -4.12 8.78
CA ALA A 85 9.03 -5.29 9.44
C ALA A 85 8.51 -5.48 10.87
N GLY A 86 8.37 -4.39 11.63
CA GLY A 86 7.78 -4.43 12.97
C GLY A 86 6.31 -4.87 12.96
N LEU A 87 5.54 -4.46 11.96
CA LEU A 87 4.15 -4.90 11.77
C LEU A 87 4.06 -6.36 11.33
N ALA A 88 4.97 -6.83 10.48
CA ALA A 88 5.03 -8.23 10.05
C ALA A 88 5.30 -9.19 11.22
N ALA A 89 5.92 -8.72 12.29
CA ALA A 89 6.05 -9.49 13.54
C ALA A 89 4.74 -9.61 14.34
N ALA A 90 3.72 -8.81 14.01
CA ALA A 90 2.44 -8.72 14.73
C ALA A 90 1.21 -9.16 13.93
N THR A 91 1.28 -9.17 12.59
CA THR A 91 0.20 -9.59 11.69
C THR A 91 0.77 -10.19 10.40
N ASP A 92 0.11 -11.22 9.89
CA ASP A 92 0.39 -11.79 8.57
C ASP A 92 -0.46 -11.15 7.46
N GLU A 93 -1.39 -10.24 7.81
CA GLU A 93 -2.30 -9.59 6.87
C GLU A 93 -1.71 -8.29 6.30
N ILE A 94 -0.50 -8.35 5.77
CA ILE A 94 0.12 -7.22 5.06
C ILE A 94 -0.05 -7.42 3.56
N THR A 95 -0.52 -6.37 2.87
CA THR A 95 -0.53 -6.36 1.42
C THR A 95 0.16 -5.12 0.89
N VAL A 96 1.04 -5.29 -0.09
CA VAL A 96 1.88 -4.23 -0.64
C VAL A 96 1.54 -3.96 -2.10
N ARG A 97 1.72 -2.71 -2.53
CA ARG A 97 1.56 -2.26 -3.90
C ARG A 97 2.52 -1.11 -4.20
N ALA A 98 2.89 -1.01 -5.47
CA ALA A 98 3.62 0.09 -6.07
C ALA A 98 3.15 0.27 -7.52
N ASP A 99 3.75 1.22 -8.23
CA ASP A 99 3.62 1.31 -9.68
C ASP A 99 4.17 0.02 -10.35
N ILE A 100 3.55 -0.40 -11.46
CA ILE A 100 4.13 -1.48 -12.30
C ILE A 100 5.08 -0.80 -13.29
N ASP A 101 6.31 -0.60 -12.85
CA ASP A 101 7.45 -0.14 -13.63
C ASP A 101 8.79 -0.58 -12.98
N ASP A 102 9.90 -0.17 -13.58
CA ASP A 102 11.25 -0.51 -13.11
C ASP A 102 11.50 -0.11 -11.63
N ALA A 103 10.97 1.03 -11.18
CA ALA A 103 11.18 1.52 -9.81
C ALA A 103 10.21 0.85 -8.83
N GLY A 104 8.94 0.73 -9.18
CA GLY A 104 7.92 0.11 -8.35
C GLY A 104 8.19 -1.39 -8.11
N PHE A 105 8.85 -2.07 -9.05
CA PHE A 105 9.38 -3.41 -8.79
C PHE A 105 10.38 -3.45 -7.63
N VAL A 106 11.28 -2.47 -7.56
CA VAL A 106 12.25 -2.37 -6.46
C VAL A 106 11.53 -2.05 -5.14
N VAL A 107 10.51 -1.18 -5.18
CA VAL A 107 9.66 -0.88 -4.00
C VAL A 107 9.03 -2.15 -3.44
N VAL A 108 8.37 -2.95 -4.29
CA VAL A 108 7.72 -4.19 -3.88
C VAL A 108 8.72 -5.20 -3.35
N ASP A 109 9.89 -5.37 -4.00
CA ASP A 109 10.94 -6.28 -3.51
C ASP A 109 11.45 -5.89 -2.11
N GLN A 110 11.65 -4.59 -1.85
CA GLN A 110 12.09 -4.10 -0.54
C GLN A 110 11.03 -4.35 0.53
N LEU A 111 9.76 -4.09 0.21
CA LEU A 111 8.65 -4.33 1.14
C LEU A 111 8.46 -5.82 1.43
N LEU A 112 8.54 -6.69 0.43
CA LEU A 112 8.48 -8.16 0.62
C LEU A 112 9.71 -8.69 1.36
N THR A 113 10.87 -8.05 1.20
CA THR A 113 12.06 -8.38 2.03
C THR A 113 11.82 -8.03 3.50
N ALA A 114 11.18 -6.89 3.77
CA ALA A 114 10.84 -6.46 5.14
C ALA A 114 9.70 -7.29 5.74
N ALA A 115 8.75 -7.76 4.93
CA ALA A 115 7.61 -8.58 5.33
C ALA A 115 7.45 -9.81 4.39
N PRO A 116 8.18 -10.91 4.62
CA PRO A 116 8.20 -12.06 3.70
C PRO A 116 6.87 -12.79 3.51
N ALA A 117 5.94 -12.66 4.46
CA ALA A 117 4.60 -13.23 4.36
C ALA A 117 3.58 -12.29 3.68
N ALA A 118 3.97 -11.05 3.37
CA ALA A 118 3.09 -10.10 2.73
C ALA A 118 2.68 -10.56 1.33
N THR A 119 1.47 -10.18 0.95
CA THR A 119 0.91 -10.43 -0.38
C THR A 119 0.99 -9.17 -1.24
N THR A 120 0.73 -9.29 -2.54
CA THR A 120 0.69 -8.13 -3.43
C THR A 120 -0.75 -7.78 -3.82
N TRP A 121 -1.05 -6.49 -4.00
CA TRP A 121 -2.40 -5.99 -4.31
C TRP A 121 -2.49 -5.46 -5.74
N ARG A 122 -3.27 -6.16 -6.58
CA ARG A 122 -3.41 -5.87 -8.02
C ARG A 122 -2.07 -5.69 -8.72
N TYR A 123 -1.05 -6.39 -8.22
CA TYR A 123 0.32 -6.35 -8.70
C TYR A 123 0.63 -7.73 -9.29
N ASP A 124 -0.10 -8.02 -10.35
CA ASP A 124 -0.22 -9.34 -10.94
C ASP A 124 -0.39 -9.23 -12.46
N VAL A 125 -0.15 -10.35 -13.12
CA VAL A 125 -0.24 -10.49 -14.59
C VAL A 125 -1.63 -10.10 -15.11
N GLY A 126 -2.69 -10.47 -14.40
CA GLY A 126 -4.07 -10.18 -14.83
C GLY A 126 -4.37 -8.69 -14.84
N THR A 127 -3.93 -7.98 -13.80
CA THR A 127 -4.02 -6.52 -13.75
C THR A 127 -3.24 -5.88 -14.91
N TYR A 128 -2.01 -6.34 -15.17
CA TYR A 128 -1.17 -5.80 -16.24
C TYR A 128 -1.76 -6.02 -17.64
N LEU A 129 -2.14 -7.26 -17.95
CA LEU A 129 -2.77 -7.58 -19.24
C LEU A 129 -4.10 -6.87 -19.43
N GLY A 130 -4.91 -6.76 -18.38
CA GLY A 130 -6.17 -6.01 -18.40
C GLY A 130 -5.95 -4.54 -18.76
N HIS A 131 -4.90 -3.92 -18.21
CA HIS A 131 -4.53 -2.54 -18.55
C HIS A 131 -4.07 -2.39 -20.01
N LEU A 132 -3.41 -3.40 -20.57
CA LEU A 132 -3.06 -3.46 -21.99
C LEU A 132 -4.27 -3.75 -22.91
N GLY A 133 -5.47 -3.97 -22.35
CA GLY A 133 -6.65 -4.39 -23.11
C GLY A 133 -6.56 -5.83 -23.63
N MET A 134 -5.68 -6.64 -23.03
CA MET A 134 -5.46 -8.04 -23.39
C MET A 134 -6.22 -8.96 -22.44
N THR A 135 -6.59 -10.13 -22.93
CA THR A 135 -7.26 -11.16 -22.12
C THR A 135 -6.21 -12.16 -21.63
N ILE A 136 -6.33 -12.61 -20.38
CA ILE A 136 -5.53 -13.73 -19.88
C ILE A 136 -5.88 -14.98 -20.70
N THR A 137 -4.96 -15.41 -21.57
CA THR A 137 -5.10 -16.68 -22.29
C THR A 137 -4.39 -17.79 -21.54
N GLY A 138 -5.14 -18.76 -21.00
CA GLY A 138 -4.61 -20.03 -20.43
C GLY A 138 -4.15 -19.97 -18.97
N HIS A 139 -3.41 -21.02 -18.54
CA HIS A 139 -2.73 -21.11 -17.23
C HIS A 139 -1.37 -20.42 -17.33
N GLN A 140 -1.34 -19.10 -17.42
CA GLN A 140 -0.07 -18.38 -17.33
C GLN A 140 0.50 -18.60 -15.91
N SER A 141 1.81 -18.82 -15.81
CA SER A 141 2.47 -18.84 -14.50
C SER A 141 2.10 -17.56 -13.76
N VAL A 142 1.58 -17.71 -12.55
CA VAL A 142 1.09 -16.60 -11.75
C VAL A 142 2.23 -16.21 -10.81
N GLY A 143 2.78 -15.02 -10.97
CA GLY A 143 3.87 -14.55 -10.11
C GLY A 143 4.55 -13.28 -10.63
N MET A 144 5.37 -12.67 -9.78
CA MET A 144 6.07 -11.42 -10.10
C MET A 144 7.08 -11.56 -11.25
N ASP A 145 7.71 -12.72 -11.42
CA ASP A 145 8.66 -12.94 -12.52
C ASP A 145 7.96 -12.84 -13.88
N THR A 146 6.79 -13.46 -14.02
CA THR A 146 5.98 -13.36 -15.25
C THR A 146 5.45 -11.94 -15.48
N LEU A 147 5.10 -11.22 -14.42
CA LEU A 147 4.75 -9.80 -14.51
C LEU A 147 5.92 -8.96 -15.04
N ARG A 148 7.15 -9.21 -14.56
CA ARG A 148 8.36 -8.53 -15.01
C ARG A 148 8.68 -8.84 -16.47
N ASP A 149 8.57 -10.09 -16.89
CA ASP A 149 8.79 -10.49 -18.29
C ASP A 149 7.80 -9.78 -19.22
N LEU A 150 6.51 -9.73 -18.86
CA LEU A 150 5.49 -9.01 -19.63
C LEU A 150 5.71 -7.51 -19.64
N TYR A 151 6.15 -6.93 -18.52
CA TYR A 151 6.54 -5.52 -18.48
C TYR A 151 7.72 -5.24 -19.39
N GLU A 152 8.74 -6.11 -19.41
CA GLU A 152 9.90 -5.92 -20.26
C GLU A 152 9.56 -6.08 -21.75
N GLU A 153 8.62 -6.97 -22.09
CA GLU A 153 8.13 -7.12 -23.46
C GLU A 153 7.37 -5.88 -23.95
N HIS A 154 6.46 -5.35 -23.13
CA HIS A 154 5.53 -4.30 -23.58
C HIS A 154 5.97 -2.88 -23.22
N ARG A 155 6.79 -2.72 -22.19
CA ARG A 155 7.34 -1.44 -21.69
C ARG A 155 6.26 -0.38 -21.41
N VAL A 156 5.10 -0.79 -20.91
CA VAL A 156 4.00 0.10 -20.53
C VAL A 156 3.92 0.19 -19.01
N SER A 157 4.19 1.35 -18.43
CA SER A 157 4.06 1.56 -16.99
C SER A 157 2.61 1.67 -16.55
N ILE A 158 2.27 1.13 -15.39
CA ILE A 158 0.96 1.34 -14.75
C ILE A 158 1.17 2.07 -13.43
N HIS A 159 0.83 3.36 -13.41
CA HIS A 159 0.78 4.14 -12.18
C HIS A 159 -0.40 3.73 -11.30
N GLU A 160 -0.26 3.75 -9.98
CA GLU A 160 -1.35 3.45 -9.04
C GLU A 160 -2.58 4.33 -9.28
N VAL A 161 -2.36 5.61 -9.65
CA VAL A 161 -3.44 6.55 -9.98
C VAL A 161 -4.29 6.07 -11.17
N ALA A 162 -3.72 5.32 -12.11
CA ALA A 162 -4.47 4.77 -13.23
C ALA A 162 -5.48 3.68 -12.79
N LEU A 163 -5.27 3.10 -11.61
CA LEU A 163 -6.17 2.11 -11.01
C LEU A 163 -6.98 2.68 -9.84
N LEU A 164 -6.87 3.98 -9.54
CA LEU A 164 -7.36 4.57 -8.28
C LEU A 164 -8.81 4.20 -7.96
N THR A 165 -9.74 4.33 -8.91
CA THR A 165 -11.15 3.96 -8.71
C THR A 165 -11.30 2.51 -8.25
N THR A 166 -10.58 1.59 -8.89
CA THR A 166 -10.61 0.16 -8.54
C THR A 166 -9.95 -0.09 -7.18
N LEU A 167 -8.86 0.63 -6.88
CA LEU A 167 -8.17 0.52 -5.60
C LEU A 167 -9.06 1.01 -4.44
N ILE A 168 -9.79 2.11 -4.60
CA ILE A 168 -10.72 2.59 -3.56
C ILE A 168 -11.91 1.63 -3.39
N ASP A 169 -12.45 1.08 -4.48
CA ASP A 169 -13.52 0.07 -4.41
C ASP A 169 -13.08 -1.19 -3.63
N ASP A 170 -11.87 -1.68 -3.90
CA ASP A 170 -11.24 -2.77 -3.16
C ASP A 170 -11.08 -2.45 -1.66
N LEU A 171 -10.63 -1.25 -1.32
CA LEU A 171 -10.45 -0.83 0.08
C LEU A 171 -11.78 -0.69 0.82
N SER A 172 -12.88 -0.39 0.12
CA SER A 172 -14.23 -0.40 0.69
C SER A 172 -14.80 -1.81 0.89
N HIS A 173 -14.24 -2.81 0.21
CA HIS A 173 -14.62 -4.23 0.32
C HIS A 173 -13.40 -5.15 0.57
N PRO A 174 -12.65 -4.99 1.67
CA PRO A 174 -11.34 -5.63 1.86
C PRO A 174 -11.37 -7.16 2.02
N ARG A 175 -12.53 -7.82 1.87
CA ARG A 175 -12.65 -9.29 1.88
C ARG A 175 -12.77 -9.91 0.48
N SER A 176 -12.84 -9.11 -0.58
CA SER A 176 -13.12 -9.61 -1.94
C SER A 176 -11.87 -9.84 -2.79
N TRP A 177 -10.69 -9.67 -2.24
CA TRP A 177 -9.40 -9.82 -2.92
C TRP A 177 -8.30 -10.29 -1.97
#